data_AF-A0A0G9L4Z5-F1
#
_entry.id   AF-A0A0G9L4Z5-F1
#
_cell.length_a   1.000
_cell.length_b   1.000
_cell.length_c   1.000
_cell.angle_alpha   90.00
_cell.angle_beta   90.00
_cell.angle_gamma   90.00
#
_symmetry.space_group_name_H-M   'P 1'
#
loop_
_entity.id
_entity.type
_entity.pdbx_description
1 polymer ?
#
loop_
_entity_poly.entity_id
_entity_poly.type
_entity_poly.pdbx_seq_one_letter_code
_entity_poly.pdbx_strand_id
1 'polypeptide(L)'
;MGKLTKDETELKIKALEEAIYILKKKSNGKINFLTQKNVLDYVNDCNYSKQFTSKISPATIKQTKNEKFKKFNEEIKKFRKEFNLVNKLGNDKLKKKVDDSQEKVIELTYHLAIYLEENERLLKKIEQRENKITQLEKDINHYLEIITQLKEN
;
A
#
# COMPACT_ATOMS: atom_id res chain seq x y z
N MET A 1 52.35 -8.29 2.78
CA MET A 1 51.09 -7.92 2.10
C MET A 1 51.43 -7.33 0.74
N GLY A 2 51.10 -8.03 -0.36
CA GLY A 2 51.43 -7.58 -1.71
C GLY A 2 50.57 -6.38 -2.12
N LYS A 3 51.21 -5.37 -2.71
CA LYS A 3 50.55 -4.20 -3.30
C LYS A 3 49.70 -4.70 -4.48
N LEU A 4 48.40 -4.39 -4.50
CA LEU A 4 47.54 -4.68 -5.67
C LEU A 4 48.17 -4.06 -6.92
N THR A 5 48.24 -4.82 -8.01
CA THR A 5 48.65 -4.26 -9.30
C THR A 5 47.59 -3.26 -9.77
N LYS A 6 47.99 -2.33 -10.66
CA LYS A 6 47.05 -1.36 -11.24
C LYS A 6 45.91 -2.10 -11.96
N ASP A 7 46.24 -3.16 -12.68
CA ASP A 7 45.29 -3.96 -13.46
C ASP A 7 44.28 -4.69 -12.57
N GLU A 8 44.71 -5.29 -11.46
CA GLU A 8 43.79 -5.93 -10.51
C GLU A 8 42.87 -4.88 -9.83
N THR A 9 43.40 -3.68 -9.58
CA THR A 9 42.63 -2.58 -9.01
C THR A 9 41.53 -2.12 -9.96
N GLU A 10 41.85 -1.95 -11.25
CA GLU A 10 40.87 -1.57 -12.27
C GLU A 10 39.81 -2.66 -12.49
N LEU A 11 40.22 -3.93 -12.49
CA LEU A 11 39.28 -5.05 -12.62
C LEU A 11 38.30 -5.11 -11.45
N LYS A 12 38.79 -4.92 -10.22
CA LYS A 12 37.96 -4.83 -9.01
C LYS A 12 36.98 -3.67 -9.06
N ILE A 13 37.41 -2.52 -9.61
CA ILE A 13 36.53 -1.36 -9.80
C ILE A 13 35.43 -1.67 -10.81
N LYS A 14 35.76 -2.25 -11.98
CA LYS A 14 34.76 -2.64 -12.99
C LYS A 14 33.73 -3.63 -12.42
N ALA A 15 34.18 -4.62 -11.67
CA ALA A 15 33.28 -5.57 -11.02
C ALA A 15 32.34 -4.89 -10.02
N LEU A 16 32.83 -3.90 -9.25
CA LEU A 16 32.01 -3.11 -8.33
C LEU A 16 30.98 -2.22 -9.06
N GLU A 17 31.36 -1.60 -10.18
CA GLU A 17 30.44 -0.82 -11.03
C GLU A 17 29.30 -1.70 -11.55
N GLU A 18 29.63 -2.88 -12.07
CA GLU A 18 28.66 -3.84 -12.56
C GLU A 18 27.73 -4.34 -11.45
N ALA A 19 28.29 -4.68 -10.28
CA ALA A 19 27.52 -5.13 -9.12
C ALA A 19 26.51 -4.06 -8.67
N ILE A 20 26.95 -2.80 -8.58
CA ILE A 20 26.08 -1.69 -8.20
C ILE A 20 24.96 -1.50 -9.22
N TYR A 21 25.29 -1.52 -10.52
CA TYR A 21 24.31 -1.38 -11.59
C TYR A 21 23.23 -2.47 -11.52
N ILE A 22 23.64 -3.73 -11.40
CA ILE A 22 22.72 -4.88 -11.37
C ILE A 22 21.87 -4.87 -10.10
N LEU A 23 22.47 -4.62 -8.93
CA LEU A 23 21.74 -4.60 -7.67
C LEU A 23 20.79 -3.41 -7.55
N LYS A 24 21.11 -2.26 -8.16
CA LYS A 24 20.17 -1.15 -8.35
C LYS A 24 18.98 -1.58 -9.19
N LYS A 25 19.21 -2.21 -10.35
CA LYS A 25 18.12 -2.70 -11.21
C LYS A 25 17.25 -3.78 -10.56
N LYS A 26 17.84 -4.64 -9.72
CA LYS A 26 17.09 -5.67 -8.97
C LYS A 26 16.30 -5.10 -7.80
N SER A 27 16.71 -3.94 -7.27
CA SER A 27 15.99 -3.26 -6.19
C SER A 27 14.63 -2.78 -6.70
N ASN A 28 13.61 -2.95 -5.87
CA ASN A 28 12.24 -2.54 -6.16
C ASN A 28 11.61 -1.88 -4.93
N GLY A 29 10.43 -1.28 -5.05
CA GLY A 29 9.79 -0.55 -3.94
C GLY A 29 9.53 -1.34 -2.64
N LYS A 30 9.85 -2.64 -2.57
CA LYS A 30 9.75 -3.45 -1.35
C LYS A 30 11.12 -3.91 -0.82
N ILE A 31 12.06 -4.21 -1.70
CA ILE A 31 13.35 -4.83 -1.34
C ILE A 31 14.50 -4.01 -1.91
N ASN A 32 15.39 -3.57 -1.01
CA ASN A 32 16.67 -2.96 -1.38
C ASN A 32 17.76 -4.04 -1.49
N PHE A 33 18.14 -4.37 -2.72
CA PHE A 33 19.23 -5.30 -2.99
C PHE A 33 20.60 -4.63 -3.00
N LEU A 34 20.68 -3.29 -3.16
CA LEU A 34 21.94 -2.55 -3.12
C LEU A 34 22.40 -2.32 -1.68
N THR A 35 22.96 -3.37 -1.08
CA THR A 35 23.62 -3.33 0.23
C THR A 35 25.11 -3.62 0.07
N GLN A 36 25.94 -3.14 1.01
CA GLN A 36 27.38 -3.45 0.99
C GLN A 36 27.65 -4.95 0.95
N LYS A 37 26.88 -5.74 1.70
CA LYS A 37 27.01 -7.20 1.73
C LYS A 37 26.76 -7.78 0.34
N ASN A 38 25.60 -7.47 -0.25
CA ASN A 38 25.24 -8.01 -1.56
C ASN A 38 26.18 -7.56 -2.68
N VAL A 39 26.70 -6.33 -2.61
CA VAL A 39 27.71 -5.83 -3.56
C VAL A 39 28.99 -6.66 -3.44
N LEU A 40 29.47 -6.92 -2.22
CA LEU A 40 30.68 -7.72 -2.01
C LEU A 40 30.48 -9.18 -2.37
N ASP A 41 29.34 -9.77 -2.02
CA ASP A 41 28.99 -11.14 -2.38
C ASP A 41 28.96 -11.29 -3.92
N TYR A 42 28.26 -10.38 -4.60
CA TYR A 42 28.20 -10.36 -6.07
C TYR A 42 29.60 -10.27 -6.70
N VAL A 43 30.44 -9.35 -6.23
CA VAL A 43 31.78 -9.17 -6.80
C VAL A 43 32.70 -10.35 -6.51
N ASN A 44 32.58 -10.98 -5.35
CA ASN A 44 33.41 -12.13 -5.00
C ASN A 44 32.96 -13.43 -5.68
N ASP A 45 31.72 -13.50 -6.15
CA ASP A 45 31.16 -14.68 -6.83
C ASP A 45 31.09 -14.51 -8.37
N CYS A 46 31.31 -13.30 -8.89
CA CYS A 46 31.30 -13.05 -10.33
C CYS A 46 32.55 -13.60 -11.07
N ASN A 47 32.48 -13.70 -12.40
CA ASN A 47 33.60 -14.23 -13.20
C ASN A 47 34.90 -13.43 -13.07
N TYR A 48 34.84 -12.13 -12.73
CA TYR A 48 36.05 -11.33 -12.47
C TYR A 48 36.83 -11.81 -11.25
N SER A 49 36.16 -12.46 -10.28
CA SER A 49 36.79 -12.87 -9.02
C SER A 49 37.86 -13.94 -9.20
N LYS A 50 37.77 -14.73 -10.28
CA LYS A 50 38.77 -15.74 -10.67
C LYS A 50 40.14 -15.13 -10.99
N GLN A 51 40.17 -13.84 -11.32
CA GLN A 51 41.39 -13.09 -11.65
C GLN A 51 41.89 -12.25 -10.46
N PHE A 52 41.18 -12.28 -9.33
CA PHE A 52 41.62 -11.56 -8.14
C PHE A 52 42.63 -12.40 -7.36
N THR A 53 43.74 -11.78 -7.01
CA THR A 53 44.74 -12.38 -6.10
C THR A 53 44.13 -12.60 -4.71
N SER A 54 43.12 -11.80 -4.35
CA SER A 54 42.37 -11.92 -3.11
C SER A 54 40.95 -11.35 -3.24
N LYS A 55 39.99 -11.95 -2.53
CA LYS A 55 38.61 -11.44 -2.44
C LYS A 55 38.59 -10.00 -1.95
N ILE A 56 37.60 -9.23 -2.41
CA ILE A 56 37.38 -7.88 -1.93
C ILE A 56 36.78 -7.96 -0.51
N SER A 57 37.51 -7.40 0.45
CA SER A 57 37.05 -7.32 1.83
C SER A 57 36.17 -6.10 2.06
N PRO A 58 35.30 -6.12 3.09
CA PRO A 58 34.56 -4.91 3.50
C PRO A 58 35.47 -3.72 3.84
N ALA A 59 36.67 -3.98 4.36
CA ALA A 59 37.64 -2.93 4.69
C ALA A 59 38.13 -2.18 3.43
N THR A 60 38.21 -2.87 2.29
CA THR A 60 38.61 -2.29 0.99
C THR A 60 37.66 -1.18 0.54
N ILE A 61 36.39 -1.20 0.95
CA ILE A 61 35.41 -0.15 0.63
C ILE A 61 35.32 0.89 1.75
N LYS A 62 35.47 0.46 3.02
CA LYS A 62 35.29 1.34 4.18
C LYS A 62 36.52 2.18 4.57
N GLN A 63 37.73 1.67 4.36
CA GLN A 63 38.98 2.23 4.92
C GLN A 63 40.03 2.57 3.86
N THR A 64 39.66 2.51 2.58
CA THR A 64 40.55 2.78 1.47
C THR A 64 40.87 4.27 1.30
N LYS A 65 42.11 4.57 0.91
CA LYS A 65 42.54 5.91 0.47
C LYS A 65 42.17 6.19 -0.98
N ASN A 66 41.76 5.17 -1.74
CA ASN A 66 41.40 5.31 -3.15
C ASN A 66 39.98 5.89 -3.29
N GLU A 67 39.86 7.06 -3.91
CA GLU A 67 38.59 7.78 -4.05
C GLU A 67 37.51 6.99 -4.79
N LYS A 68 37.88 6.17 -5.79
CA LYS A 68 36.89 5.39 -6.56
C LYS A 68 36.13 4.41 -5.64
N PHE A 69 36.84 3.76 -4.73
CA PHE A 69 36.20 2.86 -3.76
C PHE A 69 35.37 3.61 -2.71
N LYS A 70 35.76 4.83 -2.32
CA LYS A 70 34.93 5.68 -1.46
C LYS A 70 33.61 6.05 -2.13
N LYS A 71 33.64 6.41 -3.42
CA LYS A 71 32.44 6.75 -4.20
C LYS A 71 31.40 5.63 -4.18
N PHE A 72 31.80 4.36 -4.27
CA PHE A 72 30.86 3.24 -4.17
C PHE A 72 30.15 3.17 -2.82
N ASN A 73 30.85 3.44 -1.72
CA ASN A 73 30.25 3.47 -0.39
C ASN A 73 29.22 4.60 -0.26
N GLU A 74 29.56 5.78 -0.80
CA GLU A 74 28.67 6.93 -0.84
C GLU A 74 27.43 6.66 -1.70
N GLU A 75 27.61 6.02 -2.84
CA GLU A 75 26.53 5.65 -3.75
C GLU A 75 25.55 4.66 -3.11
N ILE A 76 26.07 3.62 -2.43
CA ILE A 76 25.23 2.67 -1.67
C ILE A 76 24.45 3.40 -0.56
N LYS A 77 25.11 4.33 0.17
CA LYS A 77 24.44 5.12 1.22
C LYS A 77 23.37 6.05 0.65
N LYS A 78 23.66 6.71 -0.47
CA LYS A 78 22.73 7.62 -1.16
C LYS A 78 21.48 6.86 -1.60
N PHE A 79 21.66 5.74 -2.30
CA PHE A 79 20.56 4.90 -2.73
C PHE A 79 19.71 4.39 -1.55
N ARG A 80 20.34 3.97 -0.44
CA ARG A 80 19.61 3.57 0.76
C ARG A 80 18.74 4.69 1.34
N LYS A 81 19.24 5.93 1.35
CA LYS A 81 18.47 7.09 1.81
C LYS A 81 17.28 7.37 0.88
N GLU A 82 17.52 7.37 -0.43
CA GLU A 82 16.47 7.56 -1.45
C GLU A 82 15.39 6.47 -1.34
N PHE A 83 15.81 5.21 -1.22
CA PHE A 83 14.93 4.06 -1.04
C PHE A 83 13.99 4.21 0.17
N ASN A 84 14.56 4.57 1.32
CA ASN A 84 13.80 4.75 2.55
C ASN A 84 12.84 5.95 2.44
N LEU A 85 13.24 7.02 1.76
CA LEU A 85 12.38 8.18 1.55
C LEU A 85 11.17 7.84 0.68
N VAL A 86 11.39 7.14 -0.44
CA VAL A 86 10.31 6.70 -1.33
C VAL A 86 9.32 5.80 -0.59
N ASN A 87 9.82 4.83 0.19
CA ASN A 87 8.95 3.94 0.98
C ASN A 87 8.16 4.70 2.05
N LYS A 88 8.79 5.67 2.71
CA LYS A 88 8.11 6.51 3.70
C LYS A 88 6.97 7.30 3.04
N LEU A 89 7.25 7.99 1.93
CA LEU A 89 6.25 8.76 1.19
C LEU A 89 5.10 7.87 0.68
N GLY A 90 5.42 6.67 0.18
CA GLY A 90 4.42 5.69 -0.24
C GLY A 90 3.51 5.26 0.91
N ASN A 91 4.09 4.96 2.07
CA ASN A 91 3.36 4.57 3.27
C ASN A 91 2.50 5.72 3.82
N ASP A 92 3.02 6.95 3.84
CA ASP A 92 2.27 8.12 4.31
C ASP A 92 1.05 8.38 3.42
N LYS A 93 1.21 8.25 2.09
CA LYS A 93 0.09 8.38 1.14
C LYS A 93 -0.94 7.27 1.28
N LEU A 94 -0.51 6.03 1.50
CA LEU A 94 -1.41 4.90 1.77
C LEU A 94 -2.17 5.09 3.08
N LYS A 95 -1.47 5.51 4.14
CA LYS A 95 -2.08 5.82 5.43
C LYS A 95 -3.17 6.88 5.29
N LYS A 96 -2.86 8.00 4.62
CA LYS A 96 -3.86 9.05 4.36
C LYS A 96 -5.08 8.52 3.62
N LYS A 97 -4.90 7.70 2.58
CA LYS A 97 -6.03 7.09 1.86
C LYS A 97 -6.88 6.17 2.74
N VAL A 98 -6.25 5.43 3.66
CA VAL A 98 -6.95 4.57 4.62
C VAL A 98 -7.76 5.44 5.58
N ASP A 99 -7.16 6.49 6.14
CA ASP A 99 -7.82 7.42 7.05
C ASP A 99 -9.04 8.09 6.36
N ASP A 100 -8.85 8.63 5.14
CA ASP A 100 -9.94 9.22 4.33
C ASP A 100 -11.08 8.21 4.05
N SER A 101 -10.73 6.94 3.81
CA SER A 101 -11.73 5.89 3.55
C SER A 101 -12.48 5.49 4.81
N GLN A 102 -11.82 5.48 5.97
CA GLN A 102 -12.44 5.22 7.26
C GLN A 102 -13.44 6.31 7.63
N GLU A 103 -13.07 7.58 7.43
CA GLU A 103 -13.97 8.71 7.65
C GLU A 103 -15.24 8.60 6.80
N LYS A 104 -15.08 8.25 5.51
CA LYS A 104 -16.21 8.04 4.60
C LYS A 104 -17.11 6.87 5.00
N VAL A 105 -16.53 5.79 5.53
CA VAL A 105 -17.32 4.66 6.05
C VAL A 105 -18.14 5.09 7.27
N ILE A 106 -17.57 5.89 8.17
CA ILE A 106 -18.27 6.42 9.35
C ILE A 106 -19.43 7.32 8.90
N GLU A 107 -19.19 8.25 7.98
CA GLU A 107 -20.21 9.14 7.42
C GLU A 107 -21.37 8.36 6.78
N LEU A 108 -21.06 7.39 5.90
CA LEU A 108 -22.07 6.57 5.25
C LEU A 108 -22.87 5.71 6.24
N THR A 109 -22.20 5.19 7.28
CA THR A 109 -22.87 4.41 8.34
C THR A 109 -23.86 5.29 9.12
N TYR A 110 -23.47 6.52 9.43
CA TYR A 110 -24.34 7.49 10.09
C TYR A 110 -25.58 7.82 9.24
N HIS A 111 -25.40 8.13 7.95
CA HIS A 111 -26.52 8.39 7.06
C HIS A 111 -27.42 7.18 6.86
N LEU A 112 -26.86 5.97 6.79
CA LEU A 112 -27.64 4.74 6.69
C LEU A 112 -28.54 4.56 7.92
N ALA A 113 -28.04 4.83 9.13
CA ALA A 113 -28.84 4.77 10.35
C ALA A 113 -30.02 5.75 10.29
N ILE A 114 -29.78 7.00 9.88
CA ILE A 114 -30.86 8.00 9.69
C ILE A 114 -31.92 7.49 8.71
N TYR A 115 -31.49 6.97 7.56
CA TYR A 115 -32.44 6.48 6.55
C TYR A 115 -33.24 5.26 7.03
N LEU A 116 -32.62 4.38 7.82
CA LEU A 116 -33.33 3.24 8.43
C LEU A 116 -34.40 3.72 9.41
N GLU A 117 -34.07 4.66 10.30
CA GLU A 117 -35.05 5.23 11.25
C GLU A 117 -36.21 5.93 10.51
N GLU A 118 -35.89 6.70 9.47
CA GLU A 118 -36.93 7.36 8.67
C GLU A 118 -37.82 6.35 7.94
N ASN A 119 -37.23 5.29 7.38
CA ASN A 119 -37.98 4.24 6.71
C ASN A 119 -38.93 3.51 7.67
N GLU A 120 -38.45 3.15 8.87
CA GLU A 120 -39.31 2.56 9.91
C GLU A 120 -40.48 3.48 10.30
N ARG A 121 -40.22 4.78 10.44
CA ARG A 121 -41.26 5.77 10.72
C ARG A 121 -42.29 5.84 9.59
N LEU A 122 -41.86 5.78 8.34
CA LEU A 122 -42.75 5.80 7.17
C LEU A 122 -43.58 4.51 7.09
N LEU A 123 -42.98 3.34 7.33
CA LEU A 123 -43.69 2.06 7.37
C LEU A 123 -44.81 2.06 8.42
N LYS A 124 -44.55 2.56 9.64
CA LYS A 124 -45.59 2.71 10.67
C LYS A 124 -46.74 3.62 10.24
N LYS A 125 -46.45 4.70 9.50
CA LYS A 125 -47.50 5.59 8.96
C LYS A 125 -48.34 4.91 7.88
N ILE A 126 -47.72 4.07 7.04
CA ILE A 126 -48.43 3.30 6.03
C ILE A 126 -49.38 2.32 6.71
N GLU A 127 -48.89 1.55 7.68
CA GLU A 127 -49.70 0.59 8.45
C GLU A 127 -50.91 1.27 9.13
N GLN A 128 -50.70 2.43 9.76
CA GLN A 128 -51.79 3.21 10.36
C GLN A 128 -52.85 3.65 9.33
N ARG A 129 -52.41 4.01 8.12
CA ARG A 129 -53.33 4.42 7.03
C ARG A 129 -54.08 3.23 6.48
N GLU A 130 -53.42 2.09 6.28
CA GLU A 130 -54.04 0.85 5.82
C GLU A 130 -55.13 0.40 6.80
N ASN A 131 -54.84 0.37 8.11
CA ASN A 131 -55.83 0.05 9.13
C ASN A 131 -57.05 0.99 9.09
N LYS A 132 -56.82 2.29 8.86
CA LYS A 132 -57.90 3.26 8.75
C LYS A 132 -58.75 3.05 7.49
N ILE A 133 -58.12 2.70 6.36
CA ILE A 133 -58.83 2.35 5.12
C ILE A 133 -59.72 1.13 5.37
N THR A 134 -59.18 0.06 5.95
CA THR A 134 -59.95 -1.15 6.26
C THR A 134 -61.13 -0.87 7.18
N GLN A 135 -60.98 0.02 8.18
CA GLN A 135 -62.10 0.41 9.04
C GLN A 135 -63.17 1.17 8.26
N LEU A 136 -62.79 2.14 7.43
CA LEU A 136 -63.73 2.90 6.60
C LEU A 136 -64.46 2.01 5.59
N GLU A 137 -63.79 1.01 5.02
CA GLU A 137 -64.40 0.03 4.13
C GLU A 137 -65.47 -0.80 4.85
N LYS A 138 -65.20 -1.24 6.09
CA LYS A 138 -66.20 -1.93 6.93
C LYS A 138 -67.40 -1.05 7.23
N ASP A 139 -67.16 0.20 7.60
CA ASP A 139 -68.22 1.16 7.91
C ASP A 139 -69.09 1.41 6.66
N ILE A 140 -68.48 1.62 5.49
CA ILE A 140 -69.20 1.79 4.22
C ILE A 140 -70.08 0.57 3.92
N ASN A 141 -69.52 -0.64 4.01
CA ASN A 141 -70.27 -1.86 3.75
C ASN A 141 -71.45 -2.01 4.71
N HIS A 142 -71.25 -1.72 5.99
CA HIS A 142 -72.33 -1.74 6.98
C HIS A 142 -73.46 -0.74 6.66
N TYR A 143 -73.12 0.50 6.28
CA TYR A 143 -74.13 1.47 5.88
C TYR A 143 -74.86 1.08 4.59
N LEU A 144 -74.17 0.45 3.63
CA LEU A 144 -74.80 -0.07 2.41
C LEU A 144 -75.79 -1.21 2.71
N GLU A 145 -75.48 -2.09 3.66
CA GLU A 145 -76.40 -3.13 4.13
C GLU A 145 -77.67 -2.52 4.74
N ILE A 146 -77.53 -1.53 5.62
CA ILE A 146 -78.66 -0.80 6.22
C ILE A 146 -79.53 -0.14 5.14
N ILE A 147 -78.91 0.56 4.18
CA ILE A 147 -79.64 1.22 3.10
C ILE A 147 -80.40 0.21 2.25
N THR A 148 -79.81 -0.95 1.96
CA THR A 148 -80.47 -2.03 1.21
C THR A 148 -81.70 -2.54 1.96
N GLN A 149 -81.57 -2.83 3.26
CA GLN A 149 -82.69 -3.28 4.11
C GLN A 149 -83.82 -2.24 4.19
N LEU A 150 -83.49 -0.95 4.24
CA LEU A 150 -84.49 0.13 4.26
C LEU A 150 -85.22 0.31 2.93
N LYS A 151 -84.64 -0.14 1.81
CA LYS A 151 -85.29 -0.06 0.48
C LYS A 151 -86.20 -1.26 0.19
N GLU A 152 -85.99 -2.37 0.89
CA GLU A 152 -86.75 -3.62 0.74
C GLU A 152 -87.99 -3.68 1.65
N ASN A 153 -88.11 -2.78 2.63
CA ASN A 153 -89.28 -2.58 3.50
C ASN A 153 -90.10 -1.36 3.07
#